data_AF-A0A367LD44-F1
#
_entry.id   AF-A0A367LD44-F1
#
_cell.length_a   1.000
_cell.length_b   1.000
_cell.length_c   1.000
_cell.angle_alpha   90.00
_cell.angle_beta   90.00
_cell.angle_gamma   90.00
#
_symmetry.space_group_name_H-M   'P 1'
#
loop_
_entity.id
_entity.type
_entity.pdbx_description
1 polymer ?
#
loop_
_entity_poly.entity_id
_entity_poly.type
_entity_poly.pdbx_seq_one_letter_code
_entity_poly.pdbx_strand_id
1 'polypeptide(L)'
;MTCSRSFYSTPLAVLLITVFASYLYGAVIYRTIVVSGVFRDPGHTAVDVIAIPNTLHCEDLHYHEPSGQIFTACEDDEKTRYSWFPPLANFDDPTVGSRARGSFKVINPKTLESTTLRFENFDGAFVTHGIDVLDDPQSQDGNDVYIFAVNHKVNPEHYVKNNASAPESHSVVEIFHHGIGSNSVRHVRSVWHPLIRTPNDILAVSTSSFFVTNDHQYRKGYMRNVEDTWFGSKWSNTIFVEFAVDGDDTRSAHDDSKGVLASVSLEGFHNNNGLGHGKTSRDILIGSASSGTLHLGAYSVDPAMAVGRISVSQSIQLDSTIDNPSYFADPYANSTFDGSGYVLAGLSKAANLLQNIRNPQGQDSVYVWMVKPLNQGSTNAAGEDSSKWRKRLLFEDDGSRIRTASSAVLVPIDGFTDSGQRRAQLFVSGFLSKSVVTCAVDL
;
A
#
# COMPACT_ATOMS: atom_id res chain seq x y z
N MET A 1 67.94 -0.47 -16.37
CA MET A 1 67.07 -0.15 -15.22
C MET A 1 65.72 -0.78 -15.44
N THR A 2 65.48 -1.96 -14.89
CA THR A 2 64.20 -2.67 -14.93
C THR A 2 63.40 -2.29 -13.69
N CYS A 3 62.31 -1.55 -13.88
CA CYS A 3 61.44 -1.11 -12.79
C CYS A 3 60.61 -2.30 -12.32
N SER A 4 60.89 -2.84 -11.13
CA SER A 4 60.09 -3.89 -10.52
C SER A 4 58.71 -3.33 -10.16
N ARG A 5 57.66 -3.70 -10.90
CA ARG A 5 56.29 -3.44 -10.45
C ARG A 5 56.08 -4.21 -9.15
N SER A 6 55.81 -3.48 -8.06
CA SER A 6 55.54 -4.06 -6.74
C SER A 6 54.33 -5.00 -6.83
N PHE A 7 54.60 -6.29 -6.65
CA PHE A 7 53.60 -7.37 -6.66
C PHE A 7 52.47 -7.16 -5.65
N TYR A 8 52.67 -6.28 -4.66
CA TYR A 8 51.73 -5.99 -3.57
C TYR A 8 50.86 -4.75 -3.79
N SER A 9 51.14 -3.93 -4.80
CA SER A 9 50.39 -2.68 -5.05
C SER A 9 48.96 -2.92 -5.54
N THR A 10 48.76 -3.88 -6.44
CA THR A 10 47.43 -4.22 -6.97
C THR A 10 46.52 -4.90 -5.93
N PRO A 11 46.97 -5.93 -5.17
CA PRO A 11 46.16 -6.52 -4.11
C PRO A 11 45.76 -5.52 -3.02
N LEU A 12 46.67 -4.62 -2.63
CA LEU A 12 46.38 -3.57 -1.65
C LEU A 12 45.36 -2.55 -2.18
N ALA A 13 45.48 -2.13 -3.44
CA ALA A 13 44.51 -1.23 -4.06
C ALA A 13 43.11 -1.85 -4.14
N VAL A 14 43.00 -3.12 -4.53
CA VAL A 14 41.72 -3.86 -4.54
C VAL A 14 41.15 -3.96 -3.13
N LEU A 15 41.97 -4.30 -2.13
CA LEU A 15 41.52 -4.36 -0.73
C LEU A 15 41.00 -3.00 -0.26
N LEU A 16 41.71 -1.92 -0.53
CA LEU A 16 41.31 -0.56 -0.14
C LEU A 16 40.00 -0.14 -0.82
N ILE A 17 39.82 -0.44 -2.12
CA ILE A 17 38.58 -0.18 -2.85
C ILE A 17 37.43 -0.99 -2.24
N THR A 18 37.64 -2.28 -1.96
CA THR A 18 36.61 -3.13 -1.36
C THR A 18 36.23 -2.64 0.04
N VAL A 19 37.19 -2.34 0.91
CA VAL A 19 36.93 -1.80 2.25
C VAL A 19 36.18 -0.48 2.16
N PHE A 20 36.59 0.41 1.26
CA PHE A 20 35.92 1.70 1.04
C PHE A 20 34.49 1.51 0.51
N ALA A 21 34.29 0.63 -0.48
CA ALA A 21 32.96 0.32 -1.02
C ALA A 21 32.06 -0.34 0.02
N SER A 22 32.57 -1.28 0.81
CA SER A 22 31.85 -1.90 1.93
C SER A 22 31.49 -0.89 3.01
N TYR A 23 32.40 0.05 3.33
CA TYR A 23 32.11 1.12 4.29
C TYR A 23 31.00 2.06 3.79
N LEU A 24 31.02 2.44 2.51
CA LEU A 24 30.03 3.35 1.94
C LEU A 24 28.67 2.69 1.68
N TYR A 25 28.66 1.46 1.17
CA TYR A 25 27.45 0.83 0.62
C TYR A 25 27.04 -0.46 1.33
N GLY A 26 27.89 -1.02 2.20
CA GLY A 26 27.66 -2.32 2.82
C GLY A 26 26.37 -2.39 3.63
N ALA A 27 26.04 -1.34 4.41
CA ALA A 27 24.81 -1.28 5.17
C ALA A 27 23.56 -1.28 4.29
N VAL A 28 23.59 -0.52 3.18
CA VAL A 28 22.47 -0.43 2.23
C VAL A 28 22.30 -1.76 1.50
N ILE A 29 23.39 -2.37 1.02
CA ILE A 29 23.37 -3.67 0.35
C ILE A 29 22.87 -4.76 1.30
N TYR A 30 23.37 -4.81 2.54
CA TYR A 30 22.91 -5.76 3.54
C TYR A 30 21.41 -5.63 3.79
N ARG A 31 20.94 -4.38 3.94
CA ARG A 31 19.52 -4.10 4.16
C ARG A 31 18.65 -4.54 2.97
N THR A 32 19.08 -4.27 1.74
CA THR A 32 18.42 -4.79 0.52
C THR A 32 18.32 -6.31 0.56
N ILE A 33 19.42 -7.03 0.85
CA ILE A 33 19.45 -8.50 0.91
C ILE A 33 18.44 -9.04 1.93
N VAL A 34 18.38 -8.44 3.13
CA VAL A 34 17.49 -8.85 4.22
C VAL A 34 16.02 -8.64 3.85
N VAL A 35 15.68 -7.42 3.41
CA VAL A 35 14.29 -7.03 3.10
C VAL A 35 13.77 -7.78 1.88
N SER A 36 14.58 -7.92 0.83
CA SER A 36 14.20 -8.71 -0.35
C SER A 36 14.12 -10.22 -0.06
N GLY A 37 14.63 -10.67 1.09
CA GLY A 37 14.54 -12.06 1.52
C GLY A 37 15.33 -13.05 0.67
N VAL A 38 16.45 -12.62 0.08
CA VAL A 38 17.25 -13.42 -0.86
C VAL A 38 17.56 -14.82 -0.31
N PHE A 39 17.89 -14.91 0.98
CA PHE A 39 18.23 -16.15 1.68
C PHE A 39 17.12 -16.64 2.62
N ARG A 40 15.91 -16.09 2.52
CA ARG A 40 14.79 -16.51 3.37
C ARG A 40 14.16 -17.78 2.83
N ASP A 41 13.89 -18.72 3.73
CA ASP A 41 13.06 -19.88 3.46
C ASP A 41 11.62 -19.56 3.92
N PRO A 42 10.64 -19.55 3.02
CA PRO A 42 9.25 -19.27 3.37
C PRO A 42 8.67 -20.29 4.35
N GLY A 43 7.99 -19.79 5.39
CA GLY A 43 7.26 -20.59 6.37
C GLY A 43 5.75 -20.59 6.13
N HIS A 44 5.03 -21.33 6.97
CA HIS A 44 3.58 -21.30 7.04
C HIS A 44 3.13 -21.21 8.49
N THR A 45 2.21 -20.30 8.79
CA THR A 45 1.55 -20.30 10.10
C THR A 45 0.56 -21.47 10.16
N ALA A 46 0.67 -22.29 11.22
CA ALA A 46 -0.18 -23.45 11.47
C ALA A 46 -1.57 -23.04 12.01
N VAL A 47 -2.32 -22.33 11.19
CA VAL A 47 -3.71 -21.92 11.43
C VAL A 47 -4.57 -22.24 10.21
N ASP A 48 -5.86 -22.49 10.45
CA ASP A 48 -6.83 -22.61 9.38
C ASP A 48 -7.05 -21.24 8.73
N VAL A 49 -6.96 -21.21 7.40
CA VAL A 49 -7.11 -20.01 6.58
C VAL A 49 -8.34 -20.19 5.70
N ILE A 50 -9.23 -19.21 5.72
CA ILE A 50 -10.46 -19.20 4.94
C ILE A 50 -10.28 -18.20 3.80
N ALA A 51 -10.48 -18.64 2.56
CA ALA A 51 -10.54 -17.77 1.40
C ALA A 51 -11.93 -17.13 1.29
N ILE A 52 -11.99 -15.83 1.07
CA ILE A 52 -13.23 -15.08 0.86
C ILE A 52 -13.55 -15.10 -0.64
N PRO A 53 -14.67 -15.70 -1.08
CA PRO A 53 -15.03 -15.70 -2.49
C PRO A 53 -15.25 -14.28 -3.04
N ASN A 54 -15.18 -14.11 -4.36
CA ASN A 54 -15.46 -12.82 -5.03
C ASN A 54 -14.54 -11.68 -4.56
N THR A 55 -13.24 -11.96 -4.42
CA THR A 55 -12.20 -10.99 -4.00
C THR A 55 -10.90 -11.17 -4.82
N LEU A 56 -11.04 -11.28 -6.14
CA LEU A 56 -9.90 -11.50 -7.04
C LEU A 56 -9.04 -10.24 -7.16
N HIS A 57 -7.75 -10.36 -6.84
CA HIS A 57 -6.74 -9.29 -7.00
C HIS A 57 -7.11 -7.98 -6.31
N CYS A 58 -7.70 -8.09 -5.13
CA CYS A 58 -7.90 -6.97 -4.23
C CYS A 58 -6.53 -6.58 -3.65
N GLU A 59 -6.07 -5.39 -3.96
CA GLU A 59 -4.74 -4.95 -3.56
C GLU A 59 -4.76 -4.30 -2.17
N ASP A 60 -5.80 -3.52 -1.86
CA ASP A 60 -5.90 -2.79 -0.60
C ASP A 60 -7.16 -3.13 0.23
N LEU A 61 -7.10 -2.93 1.55
CA LEU A 61 -8.17 -3.22 2.52
C LEU A 61 -8.32 -2.08 3.54
N HIS A 62 -9.55 -1.63 3.73
CA HIS A 62 -9.89 -0.65 4.77
C HIS A 62 -10.99 -1.19 5.67
N TYR A 63 -10.69 -1.41 6.95
CA TYR A 63 -11.70 -1.73 7.93
C TYR A 63 -12.36 -0.45 8.42
N HIS A 64 -13.63 -0.26 8.06
CA HIS A 64 -14.42 0.88 8.48
C HIS A 64 -15.12 0.54 9.81
N GLU A 65 -14.50 0.95 10.92
CA GLU A 65 -14.99 0.64 12.27
C GLU A 65 -16.46 1.04 12.50
N PRO A 66 -16.94 2.23 12.10
CA PRO A 66 -18.33 2.63 12.34
C PRO A 66 -19.37 1.70 11.71
N SER A 67 -19.10 1.15 10.51
CA SER A 67 -20.01 0.20 9.86
C SER A 67 -19.70 -1.26 10.18
N GLY A 68 -18.52 -1.55 10.72
CA GLY A 68 -18.02 -2.89 10.95
C GLY A 68 -17.77 -3.68 9.66
N GLN A 69 -17.59 -3.01 8.52
CA GLN A 69 -17.35 -3.62 7.21
C GLN A 69 -15.92 -3.38 6.72
N ILE A 70 -15.44 -4.23 5.82
CA ILE A 70 -14.16 -4.04 5.14
C ILE A 70 -14.45 -3.62 3.70
N PHE A 71 -13.88 -2.49 3.28
CA PHE A 71 -13.93 -1.98 1.92
C PHE A 71 -12.65 -2.36 1.18
N THR A 72 -12.79 -2.68 -0.11
CA THR A 72 -11.66 -3.02 -0.98
C THR A 72 -12.00 -2.77 -2.44
N ALA A 73 -10.97 -2.58 -3.28
CA ALA A 73 -11.11 -2.52 -4.74
C ALA A 73 -10.37 -3.69 -5.40
N CYS A 74 -11.09 -4.44 -6.23
CA CYS A 74 -10.64 -5.70 -6.81
C CYS A 74 -10.71 -5.64 -8.35
N GLU A 75 -9.78 -6.31 -9.02
CA GLU A 75 -9.69 -6.23 -10.49
C GLU A 75 -10.74 -7.11 -11.20
N ASP A 76 -11.26 -8.14 -10.53
CA ASP A 76 -12.28 -9.09 -11.01
C ASP A 76 -11.92 -9.95 -12.24
N ASP A 77 -10.93 -9.55 -13.05
CA ASP A 77 -10.38 -10.32 -14.16
C ASP A 77 -8.87 -10.56 -13.97
N GLU A 78 -8.48 -11.83 -13.92
CA GLU A 78 -7.09 -12.25 -13.79
C GLU A 78 -6.24 -11.70 -14.94
N LYS A 79 -6.79 -11.63 -16.16
CA LYS A 79 -6.04 -11.19 -17.34
C LYS A 79 -5.56 -9.75 -17.22
N THR A 80 -6.34 -8.87 -16.57
CA THR A 80 -5.98 -7.45 -16.51
C THR A 80 -4.68 -7.26 -15.76
N ARG A 81 -4.50 -7.81 -14.55
CA ARG A 81 -3.26 -7.65 -13.77
C ARG A 81 -2.01 -8.06 -14.55
N TYR A 82 -2.09 -9.15 -15.32
CA TYR A 82 -0.96 -9.68 -16.08
C TYR A 82 -0.71 -8.97 -17.42
N SER A 83 -1.70 -8.26 -17.96
CA SER A 83 -1.60 -7.62 -19.29
C SER A 83 -1.49 -6.10 -19.20
N TRP A 84 -2.15 -5.50 -18.22
CA TRP A 84 -2.23 -4.06 -17.99
C TRP A 84 -2.32 -3.76 -16.48
N PHE A 85 -1.18 -3.49 -15.87
CA PHE A 85 -1.10 -3.00 -14.49
C PHE A 85 0.19 -2.18 -14.33
N PRO A 86 0.11 -0.86 -14.55
CA PRO A 86 1.27 0.05 -14.51
C PRO A 86 2.14 -0.02 -13.24
N PRO A 87 1.61 -0.26 -12.03
CA PRO A 87 2.43 -0.43 -10.83
C PRO A 87 3.46 -1.57 -10.90
N LEU A 88 3.18 -2.62 -11.68
CA LEU A 88 4.15 -3.71 -11.96
C LEU A 88 4.87 -3.55 -13.30
N ALA A 89 4.80 -2.36 -13.90
CA ALA A 89 5.29 -2.06 -15.25
C ALA A 89 4.69 -2.96 -16.35
N ASN A 90 3.44 -3.42 -16.15
CA ASN A 90 2.71 -4.23 -17.13
C ASN A 90 1.93 -3.29 -18.07
N PHE A 91 2.35 -3.18 -19.32
CA PHE A 91 1.78 -2.27 -20.35
C PHE A 91 1.52 -3.00 -21.68
N ASP A 92 1.26 -4.30 -21.63
CA ASP A 92 1.35 -5.19 -22.79
C ASP A 92 0.13 -5.07 -23.72
N ASP A 93 -1.08 -4.94 -23.16
CA ASP A 93 -2.32 -4.86 -23.93
C ASP A 93 -3.21 -3.69 -23.46
N PRO A 94 -3.15 -2.51 -24.12
CA PRO A 94 -4.01 -1.38 -23.80
C PRO A 94 -5.49 -1.64 -24.11
N THR A 95 -5.82 -2.67 -24.91
CA THR A 95 -7.22 -3.06 -25.15
C THR A 95 -7.83 -3.70 -23.92
N VAL A 96 -7.04 -4.52 -23.21
CA VAL A 96 -7.44 -5.09 -21.91
C VAL A 96 -7.61 -3.97 -20.90
N GLY A 97 -6.61 -3.09 -20.76
CA GLY A 97 -6.67 -1.95 -19.83
C GLY A 97 -7.88 -1.02 -20.08
N SER A 98 -8.20 -0.73 -21.34
CA SER A 98 -9.34 0.13 -21.70
C SER A 98 -10.71 -0.52 -21.44
N ARG A 99 -10.74 -1.85 -21.31
CA ARG A 99 -11.95 -2.64 -21.03
C ARG A 99 -12.00 -3.17 -19.60
N ALA A 100 -11.03 -2.84 -18.77
CA ALA A 100 -10.98 -3.25 -17.37
C ALA A 100 -12.26 -2.81 -16.64
N ARG A 101 -12.81 -3.70 -15.83
CA ARG A 101 -14.06 -3.54 -15.09
C ARG A 101 -13.89 -4.05 -13.66
N GLY A 102 -12.79 -3.63 -13.01
CA GLY A 102 -12.66 -3.82 -11.57
C GLY A 102 -13.85 -3.23 -10.82
N SER A 103 -13.97 -3.55 -9.53
CA SER A 103 -15.10 -3.11 -8.72
C SER A 103 -14.71 -2.90 -7.26
N PHE A 104 -15.57 -2.19 -6.53
CA PHE A 104 -15.52 -2.19 -5.07
C PHE A 104 -16.24 -3.40 -4.51
N LYS A 105 -15.65 -4.02 -3.48
CA LYS A 105 -16.29 -5.03 -2.66
C LYS A 105 -16.42 -4.53 -1.23
N VAL A 106 -17.54 -4.89 -0.62
CA VAL A 106 -17.78 -4.71 0.82
C VAL A 106 -17.87 -6.09 1.44
N ILE A 107 -16.92 -6.42 2.31
CA ILE A 107 -16.82 -7.69 3.01
C ILE A 107 -17.45 -7.54 4.39
N ASN A 108 -18.39 -8.41 4.72
CA ASN A 108 -18.90 -8.55 6.08
C ASN A 108 -17.98 -9.50 6.85
N PRO A 109 -17.20 -9.02 7.85
CA PRO A 109 -16.23 -9.86 8.55
C PRO A 109 -16.87 -10.95 9.43
N LYS A 110 -18.17 -10.86 9.73
CA LYS A 110 -18.90 -11.87 10.51
C LYS A 110 -19.45 -13.00 9.65
N THR A 111 -19.98 -12.69 8.46
CA THR A 111 -20.54 -13.70 7.55
C THR A 111 -19.53 -14.19 6.51
N LEU A 112 -18.42 -13.47 6.33
CA LEU A 112 -17.41 -13.67 5.29
C LEU A 112 -17.97 -13.56 3.86
N GLU A 113 -19.10 -12.86 3.71
CA GLU A 113 -19.70 -12.57 2.42
C GLU A 113 -19.11 -11.29 1.82
N SER A 114 -18.80 -11.32 0.53
CA SER A 114 -18.31 -10.18 -0.26
C SER A 114 -19.40 -9.70 -1.21
N THR A 115 -19.83 -8.44 -1.05
CA THR A 115 -20.82 -7.78 -1.91
C THR A 115 -20.13 -6.88 -2.93
N THR A 116 -20.36 -7.12 -4.22
CA THR A 116 -19.92 -6.23 -5.30
C THR A 116 -20.84 -5.00 -5.39
N LEU A 117 -20.28 -3.79 -5.34
CA LEU A 117 -21.04 -2.57 -5.51
C LEU A 117 -21.24 -2.24 -7.00
N ARG A 118 -22.48 -1.98 -7.40
CA ARG A 118 -22.82 -1.54 -8.75
C ARG A 118 -22.47 -0.07 -8.94
N PHE A 119 -21.68 0.25 -9.97
CA PHE A 119 -21.38 1.63 -10.32
C PHE A 119 -22.60 2.38 -10.85
N GLU A 120 -22.76 3.60 -10.37
CA GLU A 120 -23.70 4.59 -10.87
C GLU A 120 -22.91 5.79 -11.38
N ASN A 121 -23.29 6.32 -12.54
CA ASN A 121 -22.63 7.46 -13.18
C ASN A 121 -21.15 7.22 -13.56
N PHE A 122 -20.75 5.97 -13.80
CA PHE A 122 -19.38 5.62 -14.23
C PHE A 122 -19.41 4.45 -15.22
N ASP A 123 -18.93 4.69 -16.44
CA ASP A 123 -18.82 3.71 -17.53
C ASP A 123 -17.37 3.52 -18.02
N GLY A 124 -16.43 4.22 -17.39
CA GLY A 124 -15.01 4.20 -17.70
C GLY A 124 -14.31 2.87 -17.36
N ALA A 125 -13.07 2.74 -17.82
CA ALA A 125 -12.20 1.66 -17.35
C ALA A 125 -11.82 1.88 -15.88
N PHE A 126 -11.83 0.81 -15.10
CA PHE A 126 -11.40 0.82 -13.70
C PHE A 126 -10.37 -0.28 -13.48
N VAL A 127 -9.10 0.11 -13.39
CA VAL A 127 -7.95 -0.75 -13.09
C VAL A 127 -7.52 -0.42 -11.67
N THR A 128 -7.86 -1.28 -10.71
CA THR A 128 -7.89 -0.92 -9.28
C THR A 128 -6.50 -0.92 -8.64
N HIS A 129 -6.30 -0.12 -7.60
CA HIS A 129 -5.10 -0.13 -6.76
C HIS A 129 -5.48 0.31 -5.34
N GLY A 130 -4.71 1.20 -4.70
CA GLY A 130 -4.99 1.73 -3.36
C GLY A 130 -6.30 2.52 -3.29
N ILE A 131 -6.95 2.47 -2.13
CA ILE A 131 -8.19 3.21 -1.84
C ILE A 131 -8.09 3.90 -0.47
N ASP A 132 -9.01 4.81 -0.20
CA ASP A 132 -9.30 5.22 1.18
C ASP A 132 -10.81 5.46 1.34
N VAL A 133 -11.30 5.32 2.57
CA VAL A 133 -12.71 5.47 2.92
C VAL A 133 -12.86 6.57 3.97
N LEU A 134 -13.64 7.60 3.63
CA LEU A 134 -13.87 8.76 4.48
C LEU A 134 -15.36 8.88 4.80
N ASP A 135 -15.70 8.99 6.09
CA ASP A 135 -17.07 9.33 6.51
C ASP A 135 -17.54 10.64 5.86
N ASP A 136 -18.79 10.66 5.37
CA ASP A 136 -19.41 11.89 4.90
C ASP A 136 -19.83 12.75 6.10
N PRO A 137 -19.17 13.90 6.35
CA PRO A 137 -19.50 14.75 7.49
C PRO A 137 -20.89 15.40 7.38
N GLN A 138 -21.52 15.34 6.21
CA GLN A 138 -22.88 15.84 5.98
C GLN A 138 -23.95 14.74 6.04
N SER A 139 -23.56 13.47 6.21
CA SER A 139 -24.52 12.39 6.36
C SER A 139 -25.36 12.58 7.62
N GLN A 140 -26.68 12.64 7.48
CA GLN A 140 -27.60 12.87 8.60
C GLN A 140 -27.63 11.68 9.56
N ASP A 141 -27.50 10.47 9.02
CA ASP A 141 -27.57 9.22 9.77
C ASP A 141 -26.19 8.59 10.01
N GLY A 142 -25.10 9.24 9.55
CA GLY A 142 -23.73 8.73 9.65
C GLY A 142 -23.49 7.46 8.83
N ASN A 143 -24.29 7.24 7.79
CA ASN A 143 -24.30 6.01 7.00
C ASN A 143 -23.78 6.21 5.58
N ASP A 144 -23.16 7.35 5.27
CA ASP A 144 -22.58 7.59 3.95
C ASP A 144 -21.07 7.79 4.05
N VAL A 145 -20.36 7.28 3.05
CA VAL A 145 -18.91 7.40 2.93
C VAL A 145 -18.53 7.87 1.54
N TYR A 146 -17.42 8.58 1.45
CA TYR A 146 -16.68 8.77 0.21
C TYR A 146 -15.62 7.69 0.09
N ILE A 147 -15.49 7.12 -1.10
CA ILE A 147 -14.42 6.19 -1.46
C ILE A 147 -13.53 6.87 -2.50
N PHE A 148 -12.26 7.05 -2.16
CA PHE A 148 -11.24 7.54 -3.08
C PHE A 148 -10.47 6.34 -3.61
N ALA A 149 -10.23 6.26 -4.90
CA ALA A 149 -9.59 5.09 -5.50
C ALA A 149 -8.61 5.45 -6.60
N VAL A 150 -7.41 4.91 -6.53
CA VAL A 150 -6.44 5.00 -7.63
C VAL A 150 -6.93 4.15 -8.80
N ASN A 151 -6.92 4.74 -10.00
CA ASN A 151 -7.34 4.08 -11.24
C ASN A 151 -6.28 4.24 -12.34
N HIS A 152 -5.70 3.14 -12.80
CA HIS A 152 -4.61 3.12 -13.78
C HIS A 152 -5.08 3.00 -15.23
N LYS A 153 -5.79 4.02 -15.71
CA LYS A 153 -6.36 4.04 -17.07
C LYS A 153 -5.28 4.06 -18.15
N VAL A 154 -5.65 3.56 -19.32
CA VAL A 154 -4.87 3.72 -20.56
C VAL A 154 -4.88 5.18 -20.96
N ASN A 155 -3.74 5.72 -21.38
CA ASN A 155 -3.66 7.10 -21.84
C ASN A 155 -4.09 7.24 -23.31
N PRO A 156 -5.20 7.91 -23.61
CA PRO A 156 -5.63 8.13 -24.99
C PRO A 156 -4.65 9.01 -25.79
N GLU A 157 -3.89 9.90 -25.16
CA GLU A 157 -2.85 10.66 -25.86
C GLU A 157 -1.79 9.73 -26.45
N HIS A 158 -1.36 8.72 -25.69
CA HIS A 158 -0.36 7.76 -26.14
C HIS A 158 -0.92 6.82 -27.22
N TYR A 159 -2.05 6.16 -26.95
CA TYR A 159 -2.53 5.06 -27.78
C TYR A 159 -3.55 5.44 -28.86
N VAL A 160 -4.36 6.48 -28.65
CA VAL A 160 -5.37 6.92 -29.63
C VAL A 160 -4.83 8.03 -30.51
N LYS A 161 -4.14 9.02 -29.92
CA LYS A 161 -3.51 10.12 -30.66
C LYS A 161 -2.08 9.81 -31.12
N ASN A 162 -1.56 8.63 -30.81
CA ASN A 162 -0.21 8.18 -31.19
C ASN A 162 0.92 9.12 -30.74
N ASN A 163 0.75 9.78 -29.58
CA ASN A 163 1.79 10.63 -29.00
C ASN A 163 2.74 9.80 -28.13
N ALA A 164 3.82 9.32 -28.72
CA ALA A 164 4.83 8.52 -28.02
C ALA A 164 5.52 9.25 -26.84
N SER A 165 5.40 10.58 -26.74
CA SER A 165 5.92 11.36 -25.61
C SER A 165 4.96 11.42 -24.43
N ALA A 166 3.67 11.09 -24.63
CA ALA A 166 2.72 10.94 -23.55
C ALA A 166 3.00 9.62 -22.79
N PRO A 167 2.83 9.57 -21.45
CA PRO A 167 2.92 8.31 -20.70
C PRO A 167 1.89 7.29 -21.18
N GLU A 168 2.19 5.99 -21.10
CA GLU A 168 1.24 4.93 -21.47
C GLU A 168 -0.02 4.91 -20.59
N SER A 169 0.10 5.23 -19.29
CA SER A 169 -1.04 5.31 -18.39
C SER A 169 -1.39 6.76 -18.05
N HIS A 170 -2.69 7.04 -18.02
CA HIS A 170 -3.29 8.26 -17.48
C HIS A 170 -3.93 7.91 -16.14
N SER A 171 -3.08 7.68 -15.13
CA SER A 171 -3.55 7.29 -13.81
C SER A 171 -4.20 8.47 -13.10
N VAL A 172 -5.37 8.24 -12.51
CA VAL A 172 -6.21 9.25 -11.85
C VAL A 172 -6.63 8.76 -10.47
N VAL A 173 -7.20 9.64 -9.66
CA VAL A 173 -7.98 9.27 -8.47
C VAL A 173 -9.46 9.45 -8.78
N GLU A 174 -10.23 8.39 -8.68
CA GLU A 174 -11.68 8.38 -8.82
C GLU A 174 -12.33 8.56 -7.46
N ILE A 175 -13.38 9.37 -7.39
CA ILE A 175 -14.10 9.67 -6.15
C ILE A 175 -15.52 9.19 -6.29
N PHE A 176 -15.96 8.43 -5.30
CA PHE A 176 -17.30 7.89 -5.24
C PHE A 176 -17.97 8.21 -3.91
N HIS A 177 -19.29 8.16 -3.90
CA HIS A 177 -20.15 8.28 -2.73
C HIS A 177 -20.98 7.01 -2.59
N HIS A 178 -21.02 6.45 -1.39
CA HIS A 178 -21.68 5.19 -1.09
C HIS A 178 -22.47 5.28 0.21
N GLY A 179 -23.75 4.93 0.16
CA GLY A 179 -24.55 4.70 1.36
C GLY A 179 -24.34 3.28 1.87
N ILE A 180 -23.85 3.14 3.10
CA ILE A 180 -23.61 1.88 3.79
C ILE A 180 -24.87 1.02 3.77
N GLY A 181 -24.71 -0.24 3.36
CA GLY A 181 -25.81 -1.20 3.22
C GLY A 181 -26.55 -1.14 1.88
N SER A 182 -26.27 -0.14 1.04
CA SER A 182 -26.71 -0.16 -0.36
C SER A 182 -25.87 -1.14 -1.20
N ASN A 183 -26.34 -1.48 -2.39
CA ASN A 183 -25.62 -2.32 -3.35
C ASN A 183 -25.02 -1.52 -4.52
N SER A 184 -24.95 -0.19 -4.39
CA SER A 184 -24.42 0.69 -5.42
C SER A 184 -23.49 1.76 -4.86
N VAL A 185 -22.71 2.34 -5.76
CA VAL A 185 -21.73 3.36 -5.43
C VAL A 185 -21.68 4.34 -6.59
N ARG A 186 -21.92 5.61 -6.28
CA ARG A 186 -22.10 6.66 -7.28
C ARG A 186 -20.78 7.38 -7.49
N HIS A 187 -20.31 7.44 -8.72
CA HIS A 187 -19.17 8.27 -9.07
C HIS A 187 -19.53 9.75 -8.97
N VAL A 188 -18.64 10.47 -8.32
CA VAL A 188 -18.70 11.91 -8.12
C VAL A 188 -17.83 12.58 -9.17
N ARG A 189 -16.54 12.20 -9.25
CA ARG A 189 -15.61 12.77 -10.23
C ARG A 189 -14.30 12.00 -10.36
N SER A 190 -13.59 12.26 -11.45
CA SER A 190 -12.18 11.94 -11.61
C SER A 190 -11.30 13.13 -11.22
N VAL A 191 -10.11 12.85 -10.69
CA VAL A 191 -9.11 13.85 -10.27
C VAL A 191 -7.75 13.48 -10.84
N TRP A 192 -7.17 14.40 -11.60
CA TRP A 192 -5.84 14.28 -12.21
C TRP A 192 -5.05 15.58 -12.07
N HIS A 193 -3.72 15.44 -11.92
CA HIS A 193 -2.79 16.56 -11.95
C HIS A 193 -1.41 16.08 -12.43
N PRO A 194 -0.58 16.90 -13.11
CA PRO A 194 0.76 16.50 -13.54
C PRO A 194 1.71 16.00 -12.44
N LEU A 195 1.44 16.35 -11.17
CA LEU A 195 2.18 15.84 -10.02
C LEU A 195 1.78 14.41 -9.63
N ILE A 196 0.60 13.92 -10.04
CA ILE A 196 0.14 12.53 -9.87
C ILE A 196 0.69 11.73 -11.05
N ARG A 197 1.86 11.11 -10.86
CA ARG A 197 2.64 10.47 -11.93
C ARG A 197 2.53 8.95 -11.92
N THR A 198 2.60 8.36 -10.75
CA THR A 198 2.64 6.92 -10.44
C THR A 198 1.88 6.69 -9.13
N PRO A 199 0.59 7.10 -9.07
CA PRO A 199 -0.18 7.04 -7.84
C PRO A 199 -0.22 5.60 -7.32
N ASN A 200 0.01 5.41 -6.03
CA ASN A 200 -0.05 4.10 -5.42
C ASN A 200 -1.24 4.02 -4.46
N ASP A 201 -1.22 4.84 -3.40
CA ASP A 201 -2.24 4.81 -2.36
C ASP A 201 -2.63 6.21 -1.88
N ILE A 202 -3.76 6.30 -1.19
CA ILE A 202 -4.48 7.53 -0.87
C ILE A 202 -4.66 7.67 0.64
N LEU A 203 -4.65 8.91 1.13
CA LEU A 203 -5.20 9.26 2.43
C LEU A 203 -6.13 10.47 2.26
N ALA A 204 -7.43 10.22 2.30
CA ALA A 204 -8.48 11.22 2.25
C ALA A 204 -8.54 12.01 3.57
N VAL A 205 -8.58 13.35 3.46
CA VAL A 205 -8.61 14.23 4.63
C VAL A 205 -9.83 15.15 4.65
N SER A 206 -10.54 15.23 3.54
CA SER A 206 -11.89 15.81 3.43
C SER A 206 -12.57 15.27 2.18
N THR A 207 -13.84 15.62 1.98
CA THR A 207 -14.58 15.29 0.76
C THR A 207 -14.00 15.91 -0.52
N SER A 208 -13.05 16.86 -0.37
CA SER A 208 -12.47 17.63 -1.48
C SER A 208 -10.94 17.68 -1.48
N SER A 209 -10.27 16.87 -0.65
CA SER A 209 -8.80 16.82 -0.62
C SER A 209 -8.24 15.53 -0.03
N PHE A 210 -7.06 15.15 -0.51
CA PHE A 210 -6.37 13.92 -0.14
C PHE A 210 -4.85 14.05 -0.32
N PHE A 211 -4.11 13.14 0.31
CA PHE A 211 -2.73 12.84 -0.03
C PHE A 211 -2.68 11.62 -0.94
N VAL A 212 -1.76 11.61 -1.90
CA VAL A 212 -1.50 10.46 -2.78
C VAL A 212 -0.01 10.24 -2.94
N THR A 213 0.44 9.01 -2.82
CA THR A 213 1.85 8.65 -3.04
C THR A 213 2.13 8.47 -4.51
N ASN A 214 3.26 8.99 -4.98
CA ASN A 214 3.91 8.49 -6.19
C ASN A 214 5.00 7.53 -5.76
N ASP A 215 4.77 6.25 -5.95
CA ASP A 215 5.68 5.21 -5.49
C ASP A 215 6.99 5.16 -6.26
N HIS A 216 6.99 5.72 -7.48
CA HIS A 216 8.18 5.72 -8.33
C HIS A 216 8.39 6.96 -9.18
N GLN A 217 9.65 7.27 -9.46
CA GLN A 217 10.04 8.28 -10.44
C GLN A 217 9.94 7.74 -11.88
N TYR A 218 10.34 6.49 -12.09
CA TYR A 218 10.33 5.85 -13.41
C TYR A 218 9.12 4.92 -13.57
N ARG A 219 8.41 5.02 -14.69
CA ARG A 219 7.24 4.17 -14.98
C ARG A 219 7.58 2.76 -15.44
N LYS A 220 8.75 2.57 -16.07
CA LYS A 220 9.25 1.29 -16.58
C LYS A 220 10.74 1.39 -16.95
N GLY A 221 11.31 0.27 -17.37
CA GLY A 221 12.67 0.19 -17.93
C GLY A 221 13.74 0.00 -16.86
N TYR A 222 15.01 0.09 -17.27
CA TYR A 222 16.14 -0.26 -16.39
C TYR A 222 16.19 0.57 -15.11
N MET A 223 15.94 1.89 -15.22
CA MET A 223 15.96 2.78 -14.04
C MET A 223 14.85 2.48 -13.04
N ARG A 224 13.73 1.91 -13.48
CA ARG A 224 12.68 1.42 -12.58
C ARG A 224 13.18 0.23 -11.75
N ASN A 225 13.86 -0.74 -12.36
CA ASN A 225 14.43 -1.86 -11.60
C ASN A 225 15.52 -1.42 -10.60
N VAL A 226 16.32 -0.41 -10.97
CA VAL A 226 17.31 0.19 -10.06
C VAL A 226 16.61 0.83 -8.87
N GLU A 227 15.56 1.60 -9.14
CA GLU A 227 14.71 2.20 -8.11
C GLU A 227 14.15 1.13 -7.16
N ASP A 228 13.56 0.04 -7.66
CA ASP A 228 12.95 -1.02 -6.84
C ASP A 228 13.96 -1.72 -5.90
N THR A 229 15.23 -1.83 -6.31
CA THR A 229 16.24 -2.64 -5.60
C THR A 229 17.19 -1.80 -4.74
N TRP A 230 17.48 -0.57 -5.15
CA TRP A 230 18.48 0.28 -4.49
C TRP A 230 17.84 1.22 -3.48
N PHE A 231 18.08 0.98 -2.18
CA PHE A 231 17.42 1.74 -1.10
C PHE A 231 17.88 3.21 -1.00
N GLY A 232 18.94 3.58 -1.73
CA GLY A 232 19.34 4.97 -1.89
C GLY A 232 18.50 5.75 -2.92
N SER A 233 17.60 5.09 -3.67
CA SER A 233 16.72 5.69 -4.67
C SER A 233 15.55 6.44 -4.02
N LYS A 234 15.87 7.50 -3.27
CA LYS A 234 14.91 8.30 -2.50
C LYS A 234 14.12 9.29 -3.37
N TRP A 235 13.56 8.80 -4.46
CA TRP A 235 12.99 9.62 -5.55
C TRP A 235 11.46 9.69 -5.54
N SER A 236 10.81 8.80 -4.78
CA SER A 236 9.37 8.80 -4.57
C SER A 236 8.91 9.98 -3.71
N ASN A 237 7.65 10.39 -3.84
CA ASN A 237 7.09 11.53 -3.11
C ASN A 237 5.60 11.34 -2.78
N THR A 238 5.07 12.17 -1.87
CA THR A 238 3.64 12.27 -1.60
C THR A 238 3.15 13.65 -2.01
N ILE A 239 2.00 13.68 -2.67
CA ILE A 239 1.36 14.89 -3.19
C ILE A 239 0.09 15.15 -2.39
N PHE A 240 -0.10 16.37 -1.92
CA PHE A 240 -1.41 16.84 -1.47
C PHE A 240 -2.19 17.35 -2.68
N VAL A 241 -3.46 16.98 -2.75
CA VAL A 241 -4.38 17.35 -3.82
C VAL A 241 -5.63 17.94 -3.19
N GLU A 242 -6.08 19.07 -3.73
CA GLU A 242 -7.35 19.71 -3.40
C GLU A 242 -8.10 19.99 -4.70
N PHE A 243 -9.42 19.86 -4.69
CA PHE A 243 -10.23 20.12 -5.87
C PHE A 243 -11.56 20.78 -5.50
N ALA A 244 -12.11 21.55 -6.42
CA ALA A 244 -13.42 22.18 -6.22
C ALA A 244 -14.56 21.15 -6.30
N VAL A 245 -15.49 21.16 -5.35
CA VAL A 245 -16.76 20.43 -5.47
C VAL A 245 -17.76 21.38 -6.14
N ASP A 246 -17.82 21.37 -7.48
CA ASP A 246 -18.79 22.18 -8.22
C ASP A 246 -20.19 21.56 -8.05
N GLY A 247 -21.22 22.36 -7.75
CA GLY A 247 -22.62 21.89 -7.62
C GLY A 247 -23.29 21.44 -8.93
N ASP A 248 -22.55 21.45 -10.06
CA ASP A 248 -22.96 20.89 -11.35
C ASP A 248 -22.00 19.75 -11.71
N ASP A 249 -22.20 18.61 -11.01
CA ASP A 249 -21.42 17.35 -11.07
C ASP A 249 -21.32 16.76 -12.49
N THR A 250 -22.10 17.27 -13.45
CA THR A 250 -22.13 16.77 -14.83
C THR A 250 -20.89 17.17 -15.65
N ARG A 251 -20.18 18.25 -15.29
CA ARG A 251 -19.02 18.74 -16.07
C ARG A 251 -17.67 18.32 -15.47
N SER A 252 -17.56 18.15 -14.16
CA SER A 252 -16.38 17.61 -13.47
C SER A 252 -16.12 16.15 -13.86
N ALA A 253 -17.16 15.38 -14.19
CA ALA A 253 -17.04 14.02 -14.71
C ALA A 253 -16.35 13.93 -16.10
N HIS A 254 -16.20 15.05 -16.81
CA HIS A 254 -15.64 15.08 -18.17
C HIS A 254 -14.24 15.71 -18.28
N ASP A 255 -13.79 16.45 -17.26
CA ASP A 255 -12.45 17.05 -17.19
C ASP A 255 -11.84 16.79 -15.81
N ASP A 256 -10.99 15.77 -15.75
CA ASP A 256 -10.34 15.30 -14.53
C ASP A 256 -9.33 16.31 -13.95
N SER A 257 -8.90 17.31 -14.73
CA SER A 257 -7.95 18.33 -14.32
C SER A 257 -8.60 19.63 -13.82
N LYS A 258 -9.91 19.79 -14.07
CA LYS A 258 -10.62 21.04 -13.78
C LYS A 258 -10.67 21.33 -12.29
N GLY A 259 -10.12 22.48 -11.92
CA GLY A 259 -10.13 22.98 -10.54
C GLY A 259 -9.30 22.14 -9.58
N VAL A 260 -8.39 21.30 -10.08
CA VAL A 260 -7.47 20.50 -9.26
C VAL A 260 -6.20 21.29 -8.99
N LEU A 261 -5.88 21.46 -7.72
CA LEU A 261 -4.64 22.03 -7.22
C LEU A 261 -3.85 20.94 -6.53
N ALA A 262 -2.53 20.97 -6.67
CA ALA A 262 -1.67 20.01 -5.99
C ALA A 262 -0.33 20.60 -5.60
N SER A 263 0.22 20.10 -4.49
CA SER A 263 1.53 20.49 -3.96
C SER A 263 2.28 19.27 -3.47
N VAL A 264 3.61 19.30 -3.54
CA VAL A 264 4.44 18.24 -2.94
C VAL A 264 4.43 18.38 -1.42
N SER A 265 4.08 17.29 -0.74
CA SER A 265 3.91 17.23 0.72
C SER A 265 5.07 16.54 1.44
N LEU A 266 5.71 15.59 0.77
CA LEU A 266 6.81 14.78 1.30
C LEU A 266 7.71 14.29 0.17
N GLU A 267 9.03 14.38 0.35
CA GLU A 267 10.06 13.85 -0.57
C GLU A 267 11.22 13.23 0.21
N GLY A 268 12.13 12.55 -0.48
CA GLY A 268 13.34 11.98 0.13
C GLY A 268 13.12 10.60 0.74
N PHE A 269 12.10 9.88 0.28
CA PHE A 269 11.77 8.51 0.68
C PHE A 269 11.97 7.56 -0.49
N HIS A 270 12.34 6.31 -0.18
CA HIS A 270 12.52 5.26 -1.18
C HIS A 270 11.27 4.40 -1.21
N ASN A 271 10.63 4.38 -2.39
CA ASN A 271 9.42 3.62 -2.67
C ASN A 271 8.29 3.88 -1.66
N ASN A 272 7.94 5.16 -1.51
CA ASN A 272 6.81 5.67 -0.74
C ASN A 272 5.50 5.16 -1.36
N ASN A 273 4.91 4.15 -0.73
CA ASN A 273 3.92 3.27 -1.33
C ASN A 273 2.58 3.46 -0.59
N GLY A 274 2.15 2.50 0.23
CA GLY A 274 0.93 2.60 1.00
C GLY A 274 0.83 3.77 1.98
N LEU A 275 -0.38 4.29 2.16
CA LEU A 275 -0.76 5.27 3.16
C LEU A 275 -1.80 4.66 4.11
N GLY A 276 -1.92 5.23 5.31
CA GLY A 276 -2.97 4.78 6.23
C GLY A 276 -3.21 5.75 7.36
N HIS A 277 -4.40 5.68 7.95
CA HIS A 277 -4.74 6.42 9.15
C HIS A 277 -4.08 5.77 10.37
N GLY A 278 -3.55 6.60 11.27
CA GLY A 278 -2.91 6.13 12.51
C GLY A 278 -3.85 6.10 13.71
N LYS A 279 -3.27 6.32 14.90
CA LYS A 279 -4.00 6.27 16.17
C LYS A 279 -4.91 7.48 16.37
N THR A 280 -4.51 8.63 15.86
CA THR A 280 -5.28 9.88 15.93
C THR A 280 -5.77 10.32 14.54
N SER A 281 -6.77 11.21 14.50
CA SER A 281 -7.33 11.74 13.24
C SER A 281 -6.36 12.57 12.38
N ARG A 282 -5.16 12.87 12.91
CA ARG A 282 -4.09 13.58 12.18
C ARG A 282 -2.89 12.70 11.89
N ASP A 283 -2.86 11.48 12.40
CA ASP A 283 -1.75 10.58 12.17
C ASP A 283 -1.79 10.07 10.73
N ILE A 284 -0.63 10.02 10.10
CA ILE A 284 -0.43 9.42 8.79
C ILE A 284 0.64 8.35 8.89
N LEU A 285 0.30 7.16 8.44
CA LEU A 285 1.18 6.02 8.26
C LEU A 285 1.67 6.02 6.82
N ILE A 286 2.94 5.69 6.64
CA ILE A 286 3.55 5.61 5.31
C ILE A 286 4.38 4.34 5.21
N GLY A 287 3.99 3.44 4.33
CA GLY A 287 4.73 2.26 3.96
C GLY A 287 5.79 2.59 2.90
N SER A 288 7.07 2.53 3.24
CA SER A 288 8.13 2.48 2.22
C SER A 288 8.37 1.02 1.85
N ALA A 289 7.66 0.55 0.82
CA ALA A 289 7.41 -0.87 0.58
C ALA A 289 8.68 -1.68 0.38
N SER A 290 9.45 -1.35 -0.67
CA SER A 290 10.74 -2.00 -0.94
C SER A 290 11.80 -1.71 0.13
N SER A 291 11.65 -0.67 0.95
CA SER A 291 12.56 -0.40 2.09
C SER A 291 12.23 -1.23 3.34
N GLY A 292 11.05 -1.86 3.39
CA GLY A 292 10.55 -2.50 4.60
C GLY A 292 10.47 -1.53 5.78
N THR A 293 10.02 -0.29 5.58
CA THR A 293 10.06 0.75 6.61
C THR A 293 8.71 1.43 6.75
N LEU A 294 8.13 1.36 7.95
CA LEU A 294 6.95 2.14 8.33
C LEU A 294 7.40 3.51 8.86
N HIS A 295 6.84 4.58 8.34
CA HIS A 295 7.01 5.92 8.88
C HIS A 295 5.73 6.36 9.61
N LEU A 296 5.92 6.94 10.80
CA LEU A 296 4.85 7.52 11.60
C LEU A 296 4.97 9.04 11.52
N GLY A 297 3.93 9.70 11.01
CA GLY A 297 3.90 11.14 10.90
C GLY A 297 2.56 11.73 11.31
N ALA A 298 2.47 13.04 11.20
CA ALA A 298 1.22 13.77 11.23
C ALA A 298 1.14 14.70 10.03
N TYR A 299 -0.07 14.95 9.54
CA TYR A 299 -0.31 15.89 8.46
C TYR A 299 -0.96 17.19 8.95
N SER A 300 -0.73 18.25 8.21
CA SER A 300 -1.40 19.54 8.37
C SER A 300 -1.80 20.08 7.00
N VAL A 301 -2.99 20.67 6.92
CA VAL A 301 -3.49 21.33 5.71
C VAL A 301 -3.68 22.80 6.00
N ASP A 302 -3.19 23.65 5.10
CA ASP A 302 -3.50 25.08 5.03
C ASP A 302 -4.53 25.32 3.92
N PRO A 303 -5.82 25.47 4.26
CA PRO A 303 -6.88 25.64 3.27
C PRO A 303 -6.77 26.95 2.50
N ALA A 304 -6.12 27.98 3.06
CA ALA A 304 -5.99 29.27 2.38
C ALA A 304 -5.00 29.20 1.21
N MET A 305 -4.07 28.24 1.24
CA MET A 305 -3.04 28.05 0.22
C MET A 305 -3.21 26.77 -0.60
N ALA A 306 -4.19 25.92 -0.28
CA ALA A 306 -4.33 24.57 -0.83
C ALA A 306 -3.03 23.75 -0.70
N VAL A 307 -2.38 23.82 0.47
CA VAL A 307 -1.11 23.15 0.75
C VAL A 307 -1.27 22.16 1.91
N GLY A 308 -0.91 20.91 1.66
CA GLY A 308 -0.75 19.87 2.68
C GLY A 308 0.73 19.65 2.99
N ARG A 309 1.06 19.37 4.25
CA ARG A 309 2.41 19.02 4.69
C ARG A 309 2.36 17.78 5.57
N ILE A 310 3.37 16.92 5.40
CA ILE A 310 3.56 15.74 6.25
C ILE A 310 4.84 15.93 7.06
N SER A 311 4.73 15.76 8.38
CA SER A 311 5.87 15.75 9.29
C SER A 311 6.08 14.34 9.83
N VAL A 312 7.14 13.67 9.35
CA VAL A 312 7.51 12.34 9.85
C VAL A 312 8.25 12.47 11.17
N SER A 313 7.74 11.80 12.19
CA SER A 313 8.30 11.82 13.55
C SER A 313 9.22 10.64 13.83
N GLN A 314 8.89 9.46 13.27
CA GLN A 314 9.58 8.20 13.55
C GLN A 314 9.59 7.29 12.34
N SER A 315 10.56 6.38 12.28
CA SER A 315 10.70 5.38 11.21
C SER A 315 11.08 4.05 11.82
N ILE A 316 10.40 2.98 11.40
CA ILE A 316 10.49 1.65 11.98
C ILE A 316 10.81 0.67 10.88
N GLN A 317 12.01 0.11 10.91
CA GLN A 317 12.48 -0.86 9.92
C GLN A 317 11.98 -2.28 10.27
N LEU A 318 11.56 -3.03 9.28
CA LEU A 318 11.11 -4.43 9.36
C LEU A 318 11.90 -5.30 8.38
N ASP A 319 12.06 -6.58 8.64
CA ASP A 319 13.01 -7.41 7.87
C ASP A 319 12.42 -8.04 6.59
N SER A 320 11.29 -7.54 6.12
CA SER A 320 10.67 -7.89 4.83
C SER A 320 10.22 -6.63 4.12
N THR A 321 9.75 -6.74 2.87
CA THR A 321 8.98 -5.63 2.33
C THR A 321 7.72 -5.46 3.17
N ILE A 322 7.18 -4.25 3.15
CA ILE A 322 5.82 -3.97 3.59
C ILE A 322 5.08 -3.32 2.44
N ASP A 323 3.82 -2.96 2.64
CA ASP A 323 3.00 -2.32 1.62
C ASP A 323 1.97 -1.41 2.33
N ASN A 324 0.66 -1.59 2.13
CA ASN A 324 -0.38 -0.73 2.70
C ASN A 324 -0.51 -0.90 4.23
N PRO A 325 -0.23 0.14 5.02
CA PRO A 325 -0.26 0.06 6.48
C PRO A 325 -1.66 0.32 7.03
N SER A 326 -2.06 -0.42 8.07
CA SER A 326 -3.26 -0.12 8.84
C SER A 326 -2.97 0.01 10.33
N TYR A 327 -3.84 0.72 11.05
CA TYR A 327 -3.81 0.77 12.52
C TYR A 327 -5.01 0.01 13.09
N PHE A 328 -4.72 -0.93 13.99
CA PHE A 328 -5.74 -1.61 14.77
C PHE A 328 -5.86 -0.96 16.15
N ALA A 329 -7.04 -0.42 16.46
CA ALA A 329 -7.42 0.00 17.80
C ALA A 329 -8.14 -1.16 18.51
N ASP A 330 -7.58 -1.67 19.60
CA ASP A 330 -8.21 -2.72 20.40
C ASP A 330 -9.36 -2.11 21.23
N PRO A 331 -10.64 -2.39 20.92
CA PRO A 331 -11.77 -1.79 21.62
C PRO A 331 -11.88 -2.29 23.07
N TYR A 332 -11.16 -3.36 23.43
CA TYR A 332 -11.17 -3.94 24.76
C TYR A 332 -9.94 -3.51 25.58
N ALA A 333 -9.07 -2.65 25.04
CA ALA A 333 -7.85 -2.20 25.69
C ALA A 333 -8.13 -1.63 27.10
N ASN A 334 -7.27 -1.97 28.06
CA ASN A 334 -7.39 -1.53 29.44
C ASN A 334 -5.99 -1.36 30.07
N SER A 335 -5.95 -1.06 31.36
CA SER A 335 -4.68 -0.78 32.07
C SER A 335 -3.71 -1.98 32.13
N THR A 336 -4.17 -3.21 31.93
CA THR A 336 -3.31 -4.41 31.99
C THR A 336 -2.96 -4.95 30.61
N PHE A 337 -3.77 -4.70 29.58
CA PHE A 337 -3.53 -5.15 28.22
C PHE A 337 -4.10 -4.19 27.18
N ASP A 338 -3.26 -3.80 26.22
CA ASP A 338 -3.64 -3.05 25.02
C ASP A 338 -3.16 -3.83 23.79
N GLY A 339 -4.10 -4.35 23.02
CA GLY A 339 -3.89 -5.08 21.77
C GLY A 339 -3.47 -4.20 20.60
N SER A 340 -3.64 -2.88 20.69
CA SER A 340 -3.54 -1.95 19.56
C SER A 340 -2.14 -1.90 18.95
N GLY A 341 -2.06 -1.63 17.64
CA GLY A 341 -0.79 -1.54 16.93
C GLY A 341 -0.95 -1.40 15.42
N TYR A 342 0.19 -1.24 14.75
CA TYR A 342 0.25 -1.11 13.29
C TYR A 342 0.39 -2.49 12.65
N VAL A 343 -0.44 -2.76 11.64
CA VAL A 343 -0.49 -4.02 10.91
C VAL A 343 0.07 -3.76 9.51
N LEU A 344 1.06 -4.57 9.11
CA LEU A 344 1.82 -4.35 7.88
C LEU A 344 1.96 -5.66 7.11
N ALA A 345 1.28 -5.77 5.97
CA ALA A 345 1.47 -6.86 5.02
C ALA A 345 2.65 -6.59 4.09
N GLY A 346 3.26 -7.64 3.56
CA GLY A 346 4.29 -7.54 2.53
C GLY A 346 4.85 -8.89 2.12
N LEU A 347 5.82 -8.86 1.21
CA LEU A 347 6.51 -10.05 0.72
C LEU A 347 7.63 -10.44 1.68
N SER A 348 7.59 -11.69 2.15
CA SER A 348 8.73 -12.24 2.88
C SER A 348 9.89 -12.56 1.94
N LYS A 349 9.65 -12.84 0.65
CA LYS A 349 10.72 -13.09 -0.34
C LYS A 349 10.51 -12.33 -1.64
N ALA A 350 10.60 -11.01 -1.57
CA ALA A 350 10.42 -10.14 -2.75
C ALA A 350 11.42 -10.41 -3.89
N ALA A 351 12.55 -11.06 -3.62
CA ALA A 351 13.50 -11.49 -4.65
C ALA A 351 12.87 -12.39 -5.73
N ASN A 352 11.77 -13.10 -5.42
CA ASN A 352 11.06 -13.94 -6.39
C ASN A 352 10.07 -13.14 -7.27
N LEU A 353 9.70 -11.92 -6.87
CA LEU A 353 8.61 -11.18 -7.48
C LEU A 353 8.84 -10.95 -8.97
N LEU A 354 10.03 -10.49 -9.36
CA LEU A 354 10.33 -10.19 -10.78
C LEU A 354 10.11 -11.41 -11.70
N GLN A 355 10.40 -12.62 -11.22
CA GLN A 355 10.16 -13.86 -11.96
C GLN A 355 8.67 -14.22 -11.99
N ASN A 356 7.93 -13.88 -10.94
CA ASN A 356 6.55 -14.30 -10.72
C ASN A 356 5.49 -13.30 -11.17
N ILE A 357 5.82 -12.02 -11.42
CA ILE A 357 4.87 -10.96 -11.81
C ILE A 357 4.03 -11.36 -13.03
N ARG A 358 4.59 -12.14 -13.95
CA ARG A 358 3.92 -12.61 -15.18
C ARG A 358 3.40 -14.05 -15.09
N ASN A 359 3.53 -14.69 -13.93
CA ASN A 359 3.13 -16.08 -13.72
C ASN A 359 1.84 -16.15 -12.89
N PRO A 360 0.70 -16.51 -13.48
CA PRO A 360 -0.57 -16.66 -12.75
C PRO A 360 -0.54 -17.77 -11.69
N GLN A 361 0.40 -18.70 -11.79
CA GLN A 361 0.62 -19.77 -10.81
C GLN A 361 1.88 -19.54 -9.96
N GLY A 362 2.44 -18.32 -9.97
CA GLY A 362 3.58 -17.97 -9.12
C GLY A 362 3.23 -18.11 -7.64
N GLN A 363 4.27 -18.30 -6.82
CA GLN A 363 4.18 -18.36 -5.37
C GLN A 363 5.10 -17.29 -4.79
N ASP A 364 4.49 -16.30 -4.15
CA ASP A 364 5.18 -15.19 -3.52
C ASP A 364 4.85 -15.20 -2.04
N SER A 365 5.82 -15.60 -1.23
CA SER A 365 5.64 -15.76 0.20
C SER A 365 5.44 -14.43 0.90
N VAL A 366 4.67 -14.44 1.98
CA VAL A 366 4.14 -13.24 2.63
C VAL A 366 4.47 -13.20 4.12
N TYR A 367 4.55 -11.99 4.67
CA TYR A 367 4.51 -11.72 6.10
C TYR A 367 3.42 -10.69 6.41
N VAL A 368 2.81 -10.84 7.58
CA VAL A 368 2.04 -9.79 8.23
C VAL A 368 2.65 -9.51 9.59
N TRP A 369 3.12 -8.27 9.77
CA TRP A 369 3.71 -7.79 11.01
C TRP A 369 2.68 -7.05 11.87
N MET A 370 2.86 -7.14 13.18
CA MET A 370 2.28 -6.24 14.18
C MET A 370 3.40 -5.46 14.86
N VAL A 371 3.27 -4.14 14.86
CA VAL A 371 4.23 -3.22 15.47
C VAL A 371 3.55 -2.44 16.58
N LYS A 372 4.07 -2.57 17.80
CA LYS A 372 3.50 -1.96 19.03
C LYS A 372 4.57 -1.21 19.82
N PRO A 373 4.23 -0.10 20.50
CA PRO A 373 5.21 0.55 21.38
C PRO A 373 5.59 -0.40 22.53
N LEU A 374 6.85 -0.40 22.94
CA LEU A 374 7.28 -1.09 24.16
C LEU A 374 6.82 -0.27 25.38
N ASN A 375 6.17 -0.91 26.34
CA ASN A 375 5.89 -0.31 27.64
C ASN A 375 7.21 0.07 28.32
N GLN A 376 7.33 1.31 28.83
CA GLN A 376 8.55 1.87 29.45
C GLN A 376 9.09 1.12 30.70
N GLY A 377 8.56 -0.06 31.04
CA GLY A 377 8.95 -0.85 32.20
C GLY A 377 9.63 -2.20 31.92
N SER A 378 9.80 -2.62 30.65
CA SER A 378 10.40 -3.91 30.30
C SER A 378 11.83 -3.77 29.75
N THR A 379 12.74 -3.20 30.54
CA THR A 379 14.18 -3.32 30.27
C THR A 379 14.73 -4.49 31.05
N ASN A 380 14.88 -5.65 30.41
CA ASN A 380 15.84 -6.65 30.86
C ASN A 380 16.39 -7.42 29.66
N ALA A 381 17.72 -7.40 29.60
CA ALA A 381 18.63 -8.29 28.88
C ALA A 381 18.82 -8.13 27.36
N ALA A 382 19.93 -7.42 27.06
CA ALA A 382 20.99 -7.77 26.09
C ALA A 382 20.84 -7.34 24.62
N GLY A 383 21.82 -6.54 24.19
CA GLY A 383 22.21 -6.34 22.78
C GLY A 383 21.79 -4.98 22.21
N GLU A 384 22.74 -4.21 21.70
CA GLU A 384 22.55 -2.92 21.03
C GLU A 384 21.62 -3.03 19.81
N ASP A 385 20.31 -2.87 20.04
CA ASP A 385 19.42 -1.97 19.29
C ASP A 385 18.09 -1.89 20.07
N SER A 386 18.04 -1.02 21.08
CA SER A 386 16.89 -0.83 21.98
C SER A 386 15.74 -0.11 21.26
N SER A 387 15.16 -0.75 20.25
CA SER A 387 14.06 -0.19 19.47
C SER A 387 12.84 0.00 20.39
N LYS A 388 12.25 1.20 20.44
CA LYS A 388 11.04 1.54 21.22
C LYS A 388 9.79 0.72 20.83
N TRP A 389 9.96 -0.29 19.97
CA TRP A 389 8.92 -0.99 19.24
C TRP A 389 9.09 -2.50 19.39
N ARG A 390 8.01 -3.17 19.76
CA ARG A 390 7.86 -4.61 19.62
C ARG A 390 7.37 -4.90 18.20
N LYS A 391 8.11 -5.72 17.46
CA LYS A 391 7.74 -6.21 16.12
C LYS A 391 7.46 -7.70 16.25
N ARG A 392 6.27 -8.14 15.86
CA ARG A 392 5.86 -9.55 15.92
C ARG A 392 5.27 -9.97 14.58
N LEU A 393 5.64 -11.15 14.08
CA LEU A 393 4.90 -11.76 12.97
C LEU A 393 3.55 -12.26 13.49
N LEU A 394 2.48 -11.75 12.92
CA LEU A 394 1.12 -12.26 13.15
C LEU A 394 0.82 -13.46 12.27
N PHE A 395 1.32 -13.43 11.03
CA PHE A 395 1.01 -14.42 10.02
C PHE A 395 2.15 -14.49 9.00
N GLU A 396 2.42 -15.71 8.52
CA GLU A 396 3.30 -16.00 7.40
C GLU A 396 2.69 -17.09 6.52
N ASP A 397 2.90 -16.97 5.21
CA ASP A 397 2.54 -17.98 4.23
C ASP A 397 3.63 -18.13 3.17
N ASP A 398 3.77 -19.33 2.62
CA ASP A 398 4.76 -19.63 1.59
C ASP A 398 4.33 -19.19 0.18
N GLY A 399 3.11 -18.66 0.05
CA GLY A 399 2.51 -18.25 -1.22
C GLY A 399 1.42 -19.22 -1.71
N SER A 400 1.18 -20.33 -1.00
CA SER A 400 0.21 -21.36 -1.39
C SER A 400 -1.23 -21.02 -1.03
N ARG A 401 -1.48 -20.29 0.07
CA ARG A 401 -2.82 -19.89 0.53
C ARG A 401 -3.13 -18.43 0.20
N ILE A 402 -2.11 -17.57 0.24
CA ILE A 402 -2.17 -16.16 -0.16
C ILE A 402 -0.80 -15.75 -0.71
N ARG A 403 -0.76 -14.98 -1.80
CA ARG A 403 0.48 -14.47 -2.39
C ARG A 403 0.48 -12.96 -2.50
N THR A 404 1.66 -12.36 -2.67
CA THR A 404 1.78 -10.91 -2.95
C THR A 404 1.00 -10.06 -1.95
N ALA A 405 1.10 -10.37 -0.66
CA ALA A 405 0.31 -9.66 0.34
C ALA A 405 0.68 -8.17 0.34
N SER A 406 -0.34 -7.32 0.23
CA SER A 406 -0.18 -5.87 0.13
C SER A 406 -1.03 -5.10 1.13
N SER A 407 -2.08 -5.69 1.68
CA SER A 407 -2.80 -5.06 2.78
C SER A 407 -3.26 -6.09 3.79
N ALA A 408 -3.37 -5.66 5.04
CA ALA A 408 -3.90 -6.46 6.11
C ALA A 408 -4.60 -5.58 7.14
N VAL A 409 -5.77 -6.04 7.59
CA VAL A 409 -6.56 -5.39 8.64
C VAL A 409 -6.96 -6.41 9.71
N LEU A 410 -7.07 -5.94 10.95
CA LEU A 410 -7.58 -6.72 12.08
C LEU A 410 -8.98 -6.24 12.42
N VAL A 411 -9.91 -7.18 12.55
CA VAL A 411 -11.28 -6.94 13.05
C VAL A 411 -11.38 -7.54 14.45
N PRO A 412 -11.88 -6.81 15.45
CA PRO A 412 -12.00 -7.33 16.81
C PRO A 412 -12.98 -8.52 16.85
N ILE A 413 -12.64 -9.54 17.64
CA ILE A 413 -13.56 -10.64 17.97
C ILE A 413 -14.14 -10.35 19.35
N ASP A 414 -15.47 -10.51 19.49
CA ASP A 414 -16.17 -10.25 20.75
C ASP A 414 -15.76 -11.26 21.84
N GLY A 415 -15.20 -10.77 22.95
CA GLY A 415 -14.96 -11.55 24.17
C GLY A 415 -13.57 -12.22 24.30
N PHE A 416 -13.30 -12.76 25.48
CA PHE A 416 -12.18 -13.65 25.72
C PHE A 416 -12.55 -15.05 25.19
N THR A 417 -11.62 -15.73 24.51
CA THR A 417 -11.76 -17.17 24.32
C THR A 417 -11.74 -17.87 25.68
N ASP A 418 -12.23 -19.11 25.76
CA ASP A 418 -12.18 -19.94 26.97
C ASP A 418 -10.75 -20.09 27.56
N SER A 419 -9.72 -19.78 26.77
CA SER A 419 -8.30 -19.75 27.16
C SER A 419 -7.81 -18.41 27.75
N GLY A 420 -8.64 -17.37 27.83
CA GLY A 420 -8.28 -16.05 28.36
C GLY A 420 -7.38 -15.20 27.45
N GLN A 421 -7.12 -15.65 26.22
CA GLN A 421 -6.33 -14.91 25.22
C GLN A 421 -7.22 -13.97 24.40
N ARG A 422 -6.74 -12.74 24.17
CA ARG A 422 -7.43 -11.79 23.30
C ARG A 422 -7.05 -12.06 21.84
N ARG A 423 -8.05 -12.17 20.97
CA ARG A 423 -7.89 -12.47 19.55
C ARG A 423 -8.54 -11.43 18.67
N ALA A 424 -8.07 -11.35 17.44
CA ALA A 424 -8.70 -10.60 16.37
C ALA A 424 -8.75 -11.47 15.11
N GLN A 425 -9.70 -11.18 14.23
CA GLN A 425 -9.78 -11.78 12.92
C GLN A 425 -8.87 -10.98 11.97
N LEU A 426 -7.83 -11.61 11.45
CA LEU A 426 -6.93 -11.05 10.47
C LEU A 426 -7.50 -11.26 9.07
N PHE A 427 -7.52 -10.22 8.25
CA PHE A 427 -7.81 -10.28 6.82
C PHE A 427 -6.56 -9.84 6.07
N VAL A 428 -6.21 -10.58 5.01
CA VAL A 428 -5.01 -10.32 4.19
C VAL A 428 -5.39 -10.34 2.72
N SER A 429 -5.04 -9.30 1.99
CA SER A 429 -5.24 -9.17 0.53
C SER A 429 -3.90 -9.18 -0.22
N GLY A 430 -3.93 -9.19 -1.55
CA GLY A 430 -2.72 -9.14 -2.35
C GLY A 430 -2.97 -8.80 -3.83
N PHE A 431 -2.03 -8.06 -4.43
CA PHE A 431 -2.17 -7.53 -5.79
C PHE A 431 -2.25 -8.59 -6.92
N LEU A 432 -1.72 -9.80 -6.71
CA LEU A 432 -1.88 -10.97 -7.61
C LEU A 432 -2.58 -12.15 -6.91
N SER A 433 -3.23 -11.92 -5.77
CA SER A 433 -3.91 -12.97 -5.02
C SER A 433 -5.27 -13.33 -5.59
N LYS A 434 -5.66 -14.61 -5.49
CA LYS A 434 -6.95 -15.08 -6.02
C LYS A 434 -8.14 -14.78 -5.11
N SER A 435 -7.86 -14.43 -3.86
CA SER A 435 -8.84 -14.08 -2.85
C SER A 435 -8.17 -13.33 -1.72
N VAL A 436 -8.92 -12.46 -1.04
CA VAL A 436 -8.66 -12.09 0.35
C VAL A 436 -8.79 -13.35 1.20
N VAL A 437 -7.88 -13.53 2.16
CA VAL A 437 -7.93 -14.64 3.11
C VAL A 437 -8.10 -14.13 4.52
N THR A 438 -8.60 -14.99 5.41
CA THR A 438 -8.79 -14.64 6.81
C THR A 438 -8.49 -15.79 7.76
N CYS A 439 -7.96 -15.45 8.94
CA CYS A 439 -7.73 -16.36 10.05
C CYS A 439 -7.77 -15.60 11.38
N ALA A 440 -7.97 -16.31 12.49
CA ALA A 440 -7.95 -15.69 13.82
C ALA A 440 -6.52 -15.70 14.39
N VAL A 441 -6.06 -14.56 14.91
CA VAL A 441 -4.72 -14.38 15.47
C VAL A 441 -4.79 -13.89 16.91
N ASP A 442 -3.79 -14.24 17.71
CA ASP A 442 -3.64 -13.75 19.08
C ASP A 442 -3.01 -12.34 19.06
N LEU A 443 -3.42 -11.44 19.96
CA LEU A 443 -2.97 -10.05 20.04
C LEU A 443 -1.78 -9.80 20.99
#